data_AF-A0AA40BN88-F1
#
_entry.id   AF-A0AA40BN88-F1
#
_cell.length_a   1.000
_cell.length_b   1.000
_cell.length_c   1.000
_cell.angle_alpha   90.00
_cell.angle_beta   90.00
_cell.angle_gamma   90.00
#
_symmetry.space_group_name_H-M   'P 1'
#
loop_
_entity.id
_entity.type
_entity.pdbx_description
1 polymer ?
#
loop_
_entity_poly.entity_id
_entity_poly.type
_entity_poly.pdbx_seq_one_letter_code
_entity_poly.pdbx_strand_id
1 'polypeptide(L)'
;MSPTTGPRIPFPEGTEEYGYYENLQNVVRSRFPDMKPRILVITDIEQDYDDLLAIIFLSEMHRMGAIELAGCVANHHPADKRAKFLRTTLDCLNLADVPVAIGTKGASDISAHAPDLYYGLKNKTFAEHAEQRSTPVYNGEELINFLVDQSGKVTKPGELPKQKLTVLLISSLQDISEAFDRWKSVPDAPFPKDKFEKFVSQGGYKLENGQLWPEMGMMNNKFHRQAAKNYTRTLSSPAINLRSDAWSREAAKRARLEGSFFQKLFQLGPIGAHLEWMWLRQEFKFYYDPINDPYMPHLDVGWYLSTRLGLKKDSELFQQYVKSIPPFKEIIPLIKVIAYDCCAAVGAVGDDFMRSFGILQDPIPEYNKSVHRVFGRAADDMGGINTEQLAKVMEVFLLGGLLATKDHAEELLKTKNDKTGLFEVEIEHTPMTYANTVADWTNDKDQPLIVEAKKCWKELQGLKDKQADAQDNLELARVMQRSAEPRDKVTLAEKALNEVVTKQTKAEIALNFAIERIQEDSARDNGPRKLKGKYNAKTPELFGAPYELLYRKDVLAIERIGSRTAVLELGMAYSSISINIRSWST
;
A
#
# COMPACT_ATOMS: atom_id res chain seq x y z
N MET A 1 29.42 -24.56 -16.90
CA MET A 1 29.19 -23.10 -16.94
C MET A 1 30.48 -22.43 -16.48
N SER A 2 31.03 -21.50 -17.25
CA SER A 2 32.30 -20.85 -16.91
C SER A 2 32.13 -20.03 -15.62
N PRO A 3 32.86 -20.34 -14.54
CA PRO A 3 32.68 -19.68 -13.25
C PRO A 3 33.56 -18.44 -13.18
N THR A 4 33.21 -17.32 -13.83
CA THR A 4 34.09 -16.13 -13.72
C THR A 4 33.46 -14.75 -13.91
N THR A 5 32.27 -14.60 -14.49
CA THR A 5 31.69 -13.26 -14.66
C THR A 5 30.65 -13.01 -13.57
N GLY A 6 30.98 -12.16 -12.60
CA GLY A 6 30.02 -11.67 -11.63
C GLY A 6 28.78 -11.04 -12.30
N PRO A 7 27.72 -10.74 -11.52
CA PRO A 7 26.51 -10.15 -12.05
C PRO A 7 26.82 -8.86 -12.80
N ARG A 8 26.24 -8.71 -14.00
CA ARG A 8 26.42 -7.53 -14.85
C ARG A 8 25.84 -6.29 -14.17
N ILE A 9 26.62 -5.20 -14.15
CA ILE A 9 26.16 -3.88 -13.70
C ILE A 9 25.25 -3.29 -14.80
N PRO A 10 24.04 -2.80 -14.48
CA PRO A 10 23.07 -2.32 -15.46
C PRO A 10 23.34 -0.87 -15.93
N PHE A 11 24.49 -0.31 -15.56
CA PHE A 11 24.91 1.05 -15.90
C PHE A 11 26.19 1.04 -16.74
N PRO A 12 26.40 2.04 -17.63
CA PRO A 12 27.67 2.20 -18.33
C PRO A 12 28.83 2.46 -17.37
N GLU A 13 30.01 1.96 -17.69
CA GLU A 13 31.22 2.23 -16.92
C GLU A 13 31.52 3.74 -16.87
N GLY A 14 31.92 4.25 -15.70
CA GLY A 14 32.25 5.66 -15.48
C GLY A 14 31.08 6.58 -15.11
N THR A 15 29.83 6.08 -15.07
CA THR A 15 28.72 6.87 -14.48
C THR A 15 28.78 6.83 -12.96
N GLU A 16 28.09 7.77 -12.30
CA GLU A 16 27.98 7.78 -10.84
C GLU A 16 27.35 6.48 -10.33
N GLU A 17 26.25 6.03 -10.95
CA GLU A 17 25.54 4.81 -10.60
C GLU A 17 26.44 3.57 -10.71
N TYR A 18 27.32 3.51 -11.71
CA TYR A 18 28.30 2.43 -11.83
C TYR A 18 29.23 2.38 -10.61
N GLY A 19 29.70 3.54 -10.13
CA GLY A 19 30.54 3.63 -8.93
C GLY A 19 29.86 3.10 -7.67
N TYR A 20 28.54 3.28 -7.52
CA TYR A 20 27.76 2.67 -6.43
C TYR A 20 27.77 1.14 -6.52
N TYR A 21 27.70 0.58 -7.73
CA TYR A 21 27.77 -0.87 -7.93
C TYR A 21 29.17 -1.43 -7.70
N GLU A 22 30.23 -0.71 -8.07
CA GLU A 22 31.60 -1.10 -7.72
C GLU A 22 31.79 -1.13 -6.20
N ASN A 23 31.27 -0.12 -5.50
CA ASN A 23 31.27 -0.10 -4.04
C ASN A 23 30.50 -1.30 -3.46
N LEU A 24 29.32 -1.63 -4.02
CA LEU A 24 28.57 -2.83 -3.62
C LEU A 24 29.38 -4.12 -3.83
N GLN A 25 30.06 -4.25 -4.97
CA GLN A 25 30.93 -5.41 -5.22
C GLN A 25 32.08 -5.48 -4.20
N ASN A 26 32.61 -4.34 -3.76
CA ASN A 26 33.63 -4.31 -2.70
C ASN A 26 33.05 -4.77 -1.35
N VAL A 27 31.83 -4.36 -0.99
CA VAL A 27 31.12 -4.89 0.17
C VAL A 27 30.98 -6.42 0.06
N VAL A 28 30.50 -6.92 -1.08
CA VAL A 28 30.32 -8.36 -1.32
C VAL A 28 31.64 -9.12 -1.22
N ARG A 29 32.74 -8.59 -1.79
CA ARG A 29 34.08 -9.21 -1.71
C ARG A 29 34.66 -9.19 -0.30
N SER A 30 34.32 -8.17 0.49
CA SER A 30 34.78 -8.04 1.88
C SER A 30 34.06 -8.98 2.84
N ARG A 31 32.85 -9.43 2.48
CA ARG A 31 32.12 -10.47 3.20
C ARG A 31 32.75 -11.82 2.89
N PHE A 32 33.05 -12.60 3.93
CA PHE A 32 33.29 -14.02 3.72
C PHE A 32 32.02 -14.65 3.10
N PRO A 33 32.14 -15.72 2.28
CA PRO A 33 30.97 -16.34 1.63
C PRO A 33 29.82 -16.70 2.58
N ASP A 34 30.14 -16.97 3.84
CA ASP A 34 29.23 -17.27 4.96
C ASP A 34 28.84 -16.06 5.82
N MET A 35 29.09 -14.84 5.38
CA MET A 35 28.66 -13.60 6.03
C MET A 35 27.57 -12.82 5.27
N LYS A 36 27.11 -13.35 4.14
CA LYS A 36 26.01 -12.78 3.34
C LYS A 36 24.63 -12.86 4.05
N PRO A 37 24.03 -11.76 4.51
CA PRO A 37 22.78 -11.80 5.27
C PRO A 37 21.66 -12.56 4.56
N ARG A 38 20.94 -13.37 5.33
CA ARG A 38 19.89 -14.25 4.85
C ARG A 38 18.54 -13.71 5.31
N ILE A 39 17.76 -13.16 4.39
CA ILE A 39 16.62 -12.30 4.70
C ILE A 39 15.30 -13.03 4.47
N LEU A 40 14.47 -13.09 5.51
CA LEU A 40 13.04 -13.40 5.42
C LEU A 40 12.24 -12.10 5.46
N VAL A 41 11.34 -11.89 4.52
CA VAL A 41 10.49 -10.69 4.45
C VAL A 41 9.05 -11.03 4.84
N ILE A 42 8.43 -10.22 5.70
CA ILE A 42 6.99 -10.24 5.97
C ILE A 42 6.41 -8.89 5.51
N THR A 43 5.48 -8.93 4.56
CA THR A 43 5.05 -7.78 3.75
C THR A 43 3.53 -7.83 3.49
N ASP A 44 2.88 -6.67 3.39
CA ASP A 44 1.52 -6.51 2.86
C ASP A 44 1.56 -5.87 1.48
N ILE A 45 2.47 -6.36 0.64
CA ILE A 45 2.66 -5.90 -0.73
C ILE A 45 1.33 -5.65 -1.43
N GLU A 46 1.34 -4.58 -2.21
CA GLU A 46 0.22 -4.15 -3.05
C GLU A 46 -0.88 -3.40 -2.25
N GLN A 47 -0.66 -3.16 -0.95
CA GLN A 47 -1.42 -2.18 -0.17
C GLN A 47 -1.14 -0.75 -0.64
N ASP A 48 0.14 -0.46 -0.88
CA ASP A 48 0.63 0.73 -1.57
C ASP A 48 1.94 0.41 -2.33
N TYR A 49 2.63 1.42 -2.83
CA TYR A 49 3.86 1.23 -3.62
C TYR A 49 5.09 0.86 -2.78
N ASP A 50 5.06 1.03 -1.45
CA ASP A 50 6.26 1.03 -0.61
C ASP A 50 6.90 -0.36 -0.50
N ASP A 51 6.10 -1.40 -0.21
CA ASP A 51 6.56 -2.79 -0.20
C ASP A 51 7.18 -3.20 -1.55
N LEU A 52 6.59 -2.77 -2.67
CA LEU A 52 7.09 -3.11 -4.00
C LEU A 52 8.48 -2.50 -4.23
N LEU A 53 8.72 -1.27 -3.77
CA LEU A 53 10.05 -0.66 -3.80
C LEU A 53 11.03 -1.46 -2.93
N ALA A 54 10.64 -1.86 -1.73
CA ALA A 54 11.47 -2.70 -0.87
C ALA A 54 11.85 -4.03 -1.55
N ILE A 55 10.90 -4.69 -2.22
CA ILE A 55 11.15 -5.95 -2.94
C ILE A 55 12.06 -5.75 -4.15
N ILE A 56 11.91 -4.67 -4.93
CA ILE A 56 12.82 -4.34 -6.04
C ILE A 56 14.24 -4.07 -5.52
N PHE A 57 14.37 -3.35 -4.42
CA PHE A 57 15.67 -3.09 -3.82
C PHE A 57 16.33 -4.40 -3.33
N LEU A 58 15.59 -5.24 -2.62
CA LEU A 58 16.11 -6.52 -2.11
C LEU A 58 16.44 -7.50 -3.25
N SER A 59 15.67 -7.51 -4.33
CA SER A 59 15.97 -8.36 -5.48
C SER A 59 17.30 -8.00 -6.12
N GLU A 60 17.58 -6.70 -6.21
CA GLU A 60 18.86 -6.21 -6.73
C GLU A 60 20.02 -6.56 -5.79
N MET A 61 19.85 -6.40 -4.48
CA MET A 61 20.84 -6.85 -3.49
C MET A 61 21.08 -8.36 -3.56
N HIS A 62 20.04 -9.16 -3.82
CA HIS A 62 20.17 -10.60 -4.01
C HIS A 62 20.95 -10.94 -5.28
N ARG A 63 20.58 -10.32 -6.41
CA ARG A 63 21.21 -10.51 -7.72
C ARG A 63 22.70 -10.18 -7.68
N MET A 64 23.07 -9.12 -6.95
CA MET A 64 24.45 -8.69 -6.76
C MET A 64 25.23 -9.53 -5.73
N GLY A 65 24.59 -10.50 -5.08
CA GLY A 65 25.21 -11.36 -4.08
C GLY A 65 25.43 -10.68 -2.73
N ALA A 66 24.85 -9.51 -2.49
CA ALA A 66 24.91 -8.82 -1.21
C ALA A 66 24.04 -9.52 -0.16
N ILE A 67 22.91 -10.13 -0.55
CA ILE A 67 22.04 -10.88 0.37
C ILE A 67 21.63 -12.25 -0.21
N GLU A 68 21.08 -13.12 0.62
CA GLU A 68 20.18 -14.20 0.20
C GLU A 68 18.76 -13.80 0.58
N LEU A 69 17.86 -13.62 -0.39
CA LEU A 69 16.44 -13.47 -0.11
C LEU A 69 15.89 -14.88 0.08
N ALA A 70 15.73 -15.28 1.34
CA ALA A 70 15.47 -16.67 1.71
C ALA A 70 14.00 -17.07 1.56
N GLY A 71 13.09 -16.10 1.59
CA GLY A 71 11.66 -16.30 1.40
C GLY A 71 10.86 -15.06 1.77
N CYS A 72 9.60 -15.03 1.34
CA CYS A 72 8.69 -13.94 1.64
C CYS A 72 7.34 -14.48 2.14
N VAL A 73 6.76 -13.82 3.14
CA VAL A 73 5.41 -14.07 3.65
C VAL A 73 4.57 -12.84 3.33
N ALA A 74 3.56 -13.01 2.48
CA ALA A 74 2.60 -11.96 2.19
C ALA A 74 1.42 -12.07 3.17
N ASN A 75 1.27 -11.11 4.07
CA ASN A 75 0.18 -11.09 5.03
C ASN A 75 -0.74 -9.88 4.79
N HIS A 76 -1.66 -9.62 5.72
CA HIS A 76 -2.74 -8.64 5.62
C HIS A 76 -3.82 -9.03 4.61
N HIS A 77 -5.08 -8.95 5.01
CA HIS A 77 -6.18 -9.42 4.18
C HIS A 77 -6.24 -8.63 2.85
N PRO A 78 -6.58 -9.26 1.72
CA PRO A 78 -6.58 -10.71 1.45
C PRO A 78 -5.16 -11.22 1.12
N ALA A 79 -4.57 -11.93 2.09
CA ALA A 79 -3.17 -12.38 2.04
C ALA A 79 -2.87 -13.32 0.87
N ASP A 80 -3.84 -14.11 0.44
CA ASP A 80 -3.72 -15.03 -0.70
C ASP A 80 -3.47 -14.29 -2.01
N LYS A 81 -4.20 -13.19 -2.25
CA LYS A 81 -4.02 -12.38 -3.46
C LYS A 81 -2.69 -11.64 -3.43
N ARG A 82 -2.27 -11.14 -2.26
CA ARG A 82 -0.95 -10.51 -2.08
C ARG A 82 0.18 -11.49 -2.32
N ALA A 83 0.06 -12.74 -1.84
CA ALA A 83 1.04 -13.79 -2.10
C ALA A 83 1.15 -14.12 -3.59
N LYS A 84 0.02 -14.17 -4.32
CA LYS A 84 0.01 -14.34 -5.78
C LYS A 84 0.71 -13.17 -6.47
N PHE A 85 0.36 -11.94 -6.12
CA PHE A 85 1.02 -10.75 -6.66
C PHE A 85 2.54 -10.76 -6.39
N LEU A 86 2.95 -11.11 -5.17
CA LEU A 86 4.34 -11.23 -4.78
C LEU A 86 5.08 -12.30 -5.58
N ARG A 87 4.45 -13.46 -5.80
CA ARG A 87 5.03 -14.54 -6.61
C ARG A 87 5.34 -14.08 -8.02
N THR A 88 4.38 -13.43 -8.70
CA THR A 88 4.59 -12.90 -10.05
C THR A 88 5.63 -11.78 -10.06
N THR A 89 5.62 -10.91 -9.06
CA THR A 89 6.62 -9.84 -8.91
C THR A 89 8.03 -10.43 -8.81
N LEU A 90 8.23 -11.43 -7.95
CA LEU A 90 9.52 -12.11 -7.81
C LEU A 90 9.91 -12.83 -9.11
N ASP A 91 8.97 -13.41 -9.85
CA ASP A 91 9.26 -14.02 -11.14
C ASP A 91 9.74 -13.01 -12.17
N CYS A 92 9.08 -11.85 -12.24
CA CYS A 92 9.48 -10.73 -13.08
C CYS A 92 10.86 -10.17 -12.68
N LEU A 93 11.24 -10.29 -11.40
CA LEU A 93 12.56 -9.92 -10.89
C LEU A 93 13.60 -11.05 -11.02
N ASN A 94 13.28 -12.12 -11.74
CA ASN A 94 14.13 -13.30 -11.95
C ASN A 94 14.51 -14.03 -10.64
N LEU A 95 13.57 -14.11 -9.70
CA LEU A 95 13.67 -14.76 -8.38
C LEU A 95 12.64 -15.88 -8.23
N ALA A 96 12.47 -16.68 -9.28
CA ALA A 96 11.50 -17.77 -9.33
C ALA A 96 11.67 -18.83 -8.22
N ASP A 97 12.87 -18.95 -7.68
CA ASP A 97 13.27 -19.92 -6.66
C ASP A 97 13.00 -19.47 -5.22
N VAL A 98 12.85 -18.16 -4.98
CA VAL A 98 12.56 -17.61 -3.66
C VAL A 98 11.14 -18.02 -3.24
N PRO A 99 10.94 -18.78 -2.13
CA PRO A 99 9.61 -19.24 -1.75
C PRO A 99 8.72 -18.09 -1.28
N VAL A 100 7.44 -18.17 -1.62
CA VAL A 100 6.39 -17.23 -1.18
C VAL A 100 5.35 -18.00 -0.38
N ALA A 101 4.95 -17.46 0.76
CA ALA A 101 3.93 -18.02 1.62
C ALA A 101 2.73 -17.07 1.79
N ILE A 102 1.55 -17.67 2.01
CA ILE A 102 0.34 -16.96 2.41
C ILE A 102 0.38 -16.78 3.92
N GLY A 103 0.55 -15.54 4.38
CA GLY A 103 0.57 -15.18 5.78
C GLY A 103 -0.82 -15.07 6.41
N THR A 104 -0.85 -14.56 7.63
CA THR A 104 -2.08 -14.29 8.36
C THR A 104 -2.89 -13.15 7.74
N LYS A 105 -4.10 -12.93 8.26
CA LYS A 105 -4.95 -11.81 7.85
C LYS A 105 -4.39 -10.45 8.30
N GLY A 106 -3.33 -10.44 9.12
CA GLY A 106 -2.60 -9.24 9.54
C GLY A 106 -3.39 -8.26 10.42
N ALA A 107 -4.67 -8.49 10.69
CA ALA A 107 -5.52 -7.55 11.43
C ALA A 107 -6.45 -8.25 12.42
N SER A 108 -6.67 -7.63 13.57
CA SER A 108 -7.63 -8.15 14.57
C SER A 108 -9.10 -7.94 14.16
N ASP A 109 -9.36 -6.90 13.36
CA ASP A 109 -10.69 -6.59 12.82
C ASP A 109 -10.56 -6.17 11.35
N ILE A 110 -10.83 -7.11 10.44
CA ILE A 110 -10.75 -6.88 8.99
C ILE A 110 -11.73 -5.81 8.54
N SER A 111 -12.91 -5.73 9.18
CA SER A 111 -13.97 -4.80 8.77
C SER A 111 -13.57 -3.35 9.00
N ALA A 112 -12.82 -3.09 10.07
CA ALA A 112 -12.26 -1.77 10.37
C ALA A 112 -11.20 -1.32 9.35
N HIS A 113 -10.57 -2.28 8.66
CA HIS A 113 -9.52 -2.02 7.67
C HIS A 113 -10.00 -2.18 6.22
N ALA A 114 -11.26 -2.51 5.98
CA ALA A 114 -11.82 -2.62 4.62
C ALA A 114 -11.62 -1.35 3.75
N PRO A 115 -11.71 -0.10 4.29
CA PRO A 115 -11.39 1.10 3.52
C PRO A 115 -9.93 1.17 3.07
N ASP A 116 -9.01 0.56 3.84
CA ASP A 116 -7.58 0.55 3.53
C ASP A 116 -7.30 -0.41 2.34
N LEU A 117 -8.14 -1.43 2.13
CA LEU A 117 -8.01 -2.40 1.03
C LEU A 117 -8.39 -1.83 -0.35
N TYR A 118 -8.82 -0.57 -0.41
CA TYR A 118 -9.34 0.06 -1.62
C TYR A 118 -8.28 0.35 -2.71
N TYR A 119 -7.00 0.39 -2.34
CA TYR A 119 -5.91 0.73 -3.27
C TYR A 119 -5.33 -0.49 -3.98
N GLY A 120 -5.38 -1.65 -3.33
CA GLY A 120 -4.83 -2.89 -3.83
C GLY A 120 -5.81 -3.80 -4.57
N LEU A 121 -5.21 -4.73 -5.28
CA LEU A 121 -5.59 -6.02 -5.81
C LEU A 121 -6.39 -5.95 -7.10
N LYS A 122 -6.04 -4.98 -7.93
CA LYS A 122 -6.66 -4.75 -9.24
C LYS A 122 -5.80 -5.21 -10.42
N ASN A 123 -4.55 -5.61 -10.20
CA ASN A 123 -3.70 -6.11 -11.29
C ASN A 123 -4.05 -7.58 -11.62
N LYS A 124 -4.89 -7.76 -12.64
CA LYS A 124 -5.32 -9.10 -13.11
C LYS A 124 -4.18 -9.90 -13.71
N THR A 125 -3.36 -9.27 -14.57
CA THR A 125 -2.23 -9.92 -15.25
C THR A 125 -1.29 -10.61 -14.26
N PHE A 126 -0.97 -9.94 -13.14
CA PHE A 126 -0.08 -10.52 -12.13
C PHE A 126 -0.75 -11.68 -11.39
N ALA A 127 -2.05 -11.60 -11.11
CA ALA A 127 -2.78 -12.68 -10.45
C ALA A 127 -2.89 -13.93 -11.34
N GLU A 128 -3.20 -13.75 -12.62
CA GLU A 128 -3.36 -14.84 -13.59
C GLU A 128 -2.05 -15.61 -13.80
N HIS A 129 -0.91 -14.91 -13.91
CA HIS A 129 0.40 -15.56 -14.01
C HIS A 129 0.71 -16.44 -12.80
N ALA A 130 0.40 -15.96 -11.59
CA ALA A 130 0.64 -16.73 -10.38
C ALA A 130 -0.24 -17.99 -10.31
N GLU A 131 -1.47 -17.93 -10.81
CA GLU A 131 -2.39 -19.07 -10.83
C GLU A 131 -1.96 -20.18 -11.79
N GLN A 132 -1.21 -19.84 -12.84
CA GLN A 132 -0.66 -20.81 -13.79
C GLN A 132 0.55 -21.57 -13.23
N ARG A 133 1.14 -21.11 -12.12
CA ARG A 133 2.30 -21.78 -11.51
C ARG A 133 1.92 -22.92 -10.59
N SER A 134 2.69 -24.00 -10.70
CA SER A 134 2.60 -25.18 -9.85
C SER A 134 3.49 -25.12 -8.59
N THR A 135 3.90 -23.93 -8.14
CA THR A 135 4.75 -23.79 -6.96
C THR A 135 3.99 -24.18 -5.68
N PRO A 136 4.63 -24.94 -4.75
CA PRO A 136 4.01 -25.25 -3.47
C PRO A 136 3.57 -23.99 -2.75
N VAL A 137 2.31 -23.96 -2.32
CA VAL A 137 1.76 -22.87 -1.51
C VAL A 137 2.09 -23.18 -0.05
N TYR A 138 3.07 -22.47 0.50
CA TYR A 138 3.34 -22.50 1.94
C TYR A 138 2.31 -21.64 2.66
N ASN A 139 1.88 -22.05 3.85
CA ASN A 139 1.38 -21.06 4.80
C ASN A 139 2.55 -20.33 5.48
N GLY A 140 2.30 -19.12 5.99
CA GLY A 140 3.35 -18.24 6.54
C GLY A 140 4.16 -18.91 7.65
N GLU A 141 3.48 -19.63 8.55
CA GLU A 141 4.11 -20.38 9.63
C GLU A 141 5.06 -21.47 9.13
N GLU A 142 4.63 -22.28 8.16
CA GLU A 142 5.43 -23.37 7.60
C GLU A 142 6.73 -22.83 7.02
N LEU A 143 6.66 -21.73 6.26
CA LEU A 143 7.84 -21.12 5.68
C LEU A 143 8.77 -20.53 6.77
N ILE A 144 8.22 -19.85 7.77
CA ILE A 144 9.00 -19.30 8.89
C ILE A 144 9.74 -20.45 9.60
N ASN A 145 9.05 -21.50 10.00
CA ASN A 145 9.66 -22.64 10.70
C ASN A 145 10.66 -23.37 9.82
N PHE A 146 10.35 -23.59 8.54
CA PHE A 146 11.29 -24.19 7.60
C PHE A 146 12.61 -23.40 7.53
N LEU A 147 12.54 -22.07 7.38
CA LEU A 147 13.74 -21.25 7.29
C LEU A 147 14.52 -21.19 8.60
N VAL A 148 13.84 -21.12 9.74
CA VAL A 148 14.45 -21.18 11.07
C VAL A 148 15.19 -22.50 11.26
N ASP A 149 14.55 -23.60 10.88
CA ASP A 149 15.14 -24.94 10.94
C ASP A 149 16.35 -25.08 10.02
N GLN A 150 16.38 -24.40 8.87
CA GLN A 150 17.54 -24.41 7.99
C GLN A 150 18.72 -23.61 8.57
N SER A 151 18.50 -22.71 9.53
CA SER A 151 19.54 -21.81 10.03
C SER A 151 20.54 -22.53 10.93
N GLY A 152 21.83 -22.36 10.64
CA GLY A 152 22.92 -23.07 11.30
C GLY A 152 23.12 -24.52 10.87
N LYS A 153 22.33 -25.06 9.92
CA LYS A 153 22.51 -26.43 9.41
C LYS A 153 23.60 -26.48 8.35
N VAL A 154 24.43 -27.53 8.40
CA VAL A 154 25.33 -27.94 7.32
C VAL A 154 24.59 -28.98 6.48
N THR A 155 24.28 -28.66 5.23
CA THR A 155 23.47 -29.55 4.37
C THR A 155 24.28 -30.62 3.66
N LYS A 156 25.57 -30.40 3.38
CA LYS A 156 26.48 -31.40 2.84
C LYS A 156 27.86 -31.35 3.51
N PRO A 157 28.59 -32.47 3.62
CA PRO A 157 29.97 -32.46 4.09
C PRO A 157 30.82 -31.47 3.28
N GLY A 158 31.48 -30.53 3.97
CA GLY A 158 32.30 -29.48 3.37
C GLY A 158 31.55 -28.18 3.03
N GLU A 159 30.23 -28.12 3.19
CA GLU A 159 29.49 -26.86 3.15
C GLU A 159 29.61 -26.12 4.48
N LEU A 160 29.61 -24.79 4.42
CA LEU A 160 29.54 -23.95 5.62
C LEU A 160 28.10 -24.01 6.19
N PRO A 161 27.92 -23.86 7.52
CA PRO A 161 26.59 -23.77 8.11
C PRO A 161 25.78 -22.65 7.45
N LYS A 162 24.50 -22.91 7.17
CA LYS A 162 23.59 -21.87 6.72
C LYS A 162 23.57 -20.73 7.74
N GLN A 163 23.58 -19.51 7.25
CA GLN A 163 23.57 -18.33 8.10
C GLN A 163 22.27 -18.19 8.88
N LYS A 164 22.36 -17.43 9.97
CA LYS A 164 21.22 -17.01 10.76
C LYS A 164 20.33 -16.06 9.95
N LEU A 165 19.04 -16.04 10.30
CA LEU A 165 18.06 -15.21 9.61
C LEU A 165 18.06 -13.76 10.11
N THR A 166 18.05 -12.84 9.16
CA THR A 166 17.53 -11.49 9.36
C THR A 166 16.05 -11.50 8.98
N VAL A 167 15.18 -11.07 9.89
CA VAL A 167 13.74 -10.98 9.61
C VAL A 167 13.37 -9.52 9.37
N LEU A 168 12.97 -9.19 8.14
CA LEU A 168 12.47 -7.89 7.75
C LEU A 168 10.94 -7.87 7.88
N LEU A 169 10.43 -6.93 8.68
CA LEU A 169 9.04 -6.77 9.06
C LEU A 169 8.55 -5.42 8.55
N ILE A 170 8.00 -5.42 7.35
CA ILE A 170 7.47 -4.21 6.69
C ILE A 170 5.94 -4.19 6.67
N SER A 171 5.32 -5.10 7.43
CA SER A 171 3.87 -5.19 7.58
C SER A 171 3.44 -5.49 9.02
N SER A 172 2.17 -5.88 9.20
CA SER A 172 1.63 -6.41 10.44
C SER A 172 2.54 -7.46 11.06
N LEU A 173 2.70 -7.35 12.38
CA LEU A 173 3.56 -8.21 13.18
C LEU A 173 2.90 -9.53 13.60
N GLN A 174 1.73 -9.86 13.03
CA GLN A 174 0.92 -11.01 13.46
C GLN A 174 1.64 -12.34 13.22
N ASP A 175 2.11 -12.63 12.01
CA ASP A 175 2.78 -13.90 11.67
C ASP A 175 3.98 -14.20 12.58
N ILE A 176 4.86 -13.19 12.79
CA ILE A 176 6.04 -13.38 13.64
C ILE A 176 5.67 -13.46 15.14
N SER A 177 4.64 -12.74 15.57
CA SER A 177 4.12 -12.84 16.94
C SER A 177 3.56 -14.23 17.24
N GLU A 178 2.79 -14.80 16.31
CA GLU A 178 2.24 -16.15 16.46
C GLU A 178 3.36 -17.21 16.45
N ALA A 179 4.38 -17.04 15.61
CA ALA A 179 5.57 -17.89 15.65
C ALA A 179 6.28 -17.83 17.03
N PHE A 180 6.44 -16.63 17.61
CA PHE A 180 7.01 -16.47 18.94
C PHE A 180 6.19 -17.18 20.02
N ASP A 181 4.87 -17.05 19.99
CA ASP A 181 4.00 -17.70 20.98
C ASP A 181 4.07 -19.22 20.87
N ARG A 182 4.15 -19.75 19.64
CA ARG A 182 4.35 -21.18 19.41
C ARG A 182 5.69 -21.68 19.93
N TRP A 183 6.80 -20.99 19.65
CA TRP A 183 8.10 -21.42 20.17
C TRP A 183 8.19 -21.37 21.70
N LYS A 184 7.44 -20.47 22.35
CA LYS A 184 7.34 -20.42 23.82
C LYS A 184 6.41 -21.47 24.40
N SER A 185 5.46 -22.00 23.62
CA SER A 185 4.46 -22.94 24.11
C SER A 185 4.92 -24.40 24.10
N VAL A 186 5.97 -24.73 23.34
CA VAL A 186 6.56 -26.08 23.33
C VAL A 186 7.32 -26.30 24.65
N PRO A 187 6.85 -27.22 25.53
CA PRO A 187 7.51 -27.47 26.81
C PRO A 187 8.95 -27.91 26.61
N ASP A 188 9.85 -27.40 27.44
CA ASP A 188 11.28 -27.74 27.48
C ASP A 188 12.09 -27.43 26.20
N ALA A 189 11.46 -26.91 25.13
CA ALA A 189 12.16 -26.47 23.94
C ALA A 189 12.72 -25.05 24.15
N PRO A 190 14.02 -24.81 23.89
CA PRO A 190 14.56 -23.48 23.96
C PRO A 190 14.01 -22.61 22.83
N PHE A 191 13.74 -21.34 23.11
CA PHE A 191 13.43 -20.36 22.07
C PHE A 191 14.61 -20.30 21.06
N PRO A 192 14.37 -20.35 19.74
CA PRO A 192 15.41 -20.51 18.72
C PRO A 192 16.21 -19.22 18.46
N LYS A 193 16.67 -18.53 19.51
CA LYS A 193 17.39 -17.24 19.40
C LYS A 193 18.70 -17.35 18.65
N ASP A 194 19.35 -18.51 18.66
CA ASP A 194 20.59 -18.78 17.92
C ASP A 194 20.37 -18.86 16.40
N LYS A 195 19.11 -18.96 15.95
CA LYS A 195 18.73 -19.01 14.54
C LYS A 195 18.56 -17.64 13.90
N PHE A 196 18.54 -16.57 14.69
CA PHE A 196 18.34 -15.21 14.22
C PHE A 196 19.60 -14.37 14.39
N GLU A 197 19.93 -13.60 13.35
CA GLU A 197 20.93 -12.55 13.45
C GLU A 197 20.30 -11.25 13.97
N LYS A 198 19.14 -10.88 13.40
CA LYS A 198 18.56 -9.55 13.57
C LYS A 198 17.08 -9.50 13.17
N PHE A 199 16.32 -8.64 13.82
CA PHE A 199 14.98 -8.21 13.38
C PHE A 199 15.03 -6.77 12.88
N VAL A 200 14.48 -6.48 11.71
CA VAL A 200 14.37 -5.13 11.16
C VAL A 200 12.91 -4.83 10.94
N SER A 201 12.38 -3.77 11.52
CA SER A 201 10.99 -3.38 11.32
C SER A 201 10.87 -1.97 10.77
N GLN A 202 10.00 -1.79 9.77
CA GLN A 202 9.41 -0.48 9.52
C GLN A 202 8.38 -0.24 10.63
N GLY A 203 8.59 0.83 11.40
CA GLY A 203 7.91 1.05 12.66
C GLY A 203 8.35 0.04 13.74
N GLY A 204 7.40 -0.40 14.57
CA GLY A 204 7.64 -1.36 15.64
C GLY A 204 7.67 -0.73 17.04
N TYR A 205 8.80 -0.19 17.46
CA TYR A 205 8.95 0.29 18.84
C TYR A 205 9.72 1.61 18.93
N LYS A 206 9.58 2.26 20.08
CA LYS A 206 10.42 3.35 20.55
C LYS A 206 11.23 2.90 21.76
N LEU A 207 12.34 3.59 22.02
CA LEU A 207 13.21 3.35 23.16
C LEU A 207 13.01 4.49 24.17
N GLU A 208 12.50 4.18 25.35
CA GLU A 208 12.34 5.15 26.44
C GLU A 208 13.03 4.60 27.69
N ASN A 209 14.02 5.34 28.21
CA ASN A 209 14.81 4.93 29.39
C ASN A 209 15.42 3.51 29.26
N GLY A 210 15.88 3.15 28.05
CA GLY A 210 16.45 1.83 27.77
C GLY A 210 15.42 0.69 27.62
N GLN A 211 14.12 0.97 27.73
CA GLN A 211 13.05 -0.01 27.55
C GLN A 211 12.36 0.16 26.20
N LEU A 212 12.01 -0.96 25.55
CA LEU A 212 11.24 -0.92 24.30
C LEU A 212 9.74 -0.81 24.60
N TRP A 213 9.10 0.13 23.90
CA TRP A 213 7.65 0.32 23.94
C TRP A 213 7.10 0.23 22.52
N PRO A 214 6.01 -0.52 22.28
CA PRO A 214 5.41 -0.57 20.95
C PRO A 214 4.88 0.82 20.59
N GLU A 215 5.25 1.33 19.42
CA GLU A 215 4.78 2.65 18.95
C GLU A 215 3.42 2.49 18.26
N MET A 216 2.35 2.55 19.05
CA MET A 216 0.97 2.30 18.58
C MET A 216 0.46 3.34 17.57
N GLY A 217 1.19 4.44 17.35
CA GLY A 217 0.91 5.39 16.28
C GLY A 217 1.24 4.86 14.87
N MET A 218 2.14 3.88 14.73
CA MET A 218 2.58 3.33 13.44
C MET A 218 1.52 2.38 12.84
N MET A 219 1.40 2.40 11.51
CA MET A 219 0.36 1.63 10.80
C MET A 219 0.50 0.12 11.01
N ASN A 220 1.71 -0.42 10.82
CA ASN A 220 2.01 -1.85 11.00
C ASN A 220 1.66 -2.38 12.41
N ASN A 221 1.75 -1.51 13.43
CA ASN A 221 1.33 -1.86 14.79
C ASN A 221 -0.18 -1.75 15.01
N LYS A 222 -0.85 -0.84 14.30
CA LYS A 222 -2.29 -0.60 14.42
C LYS A 222 -3.11 -1.76 13.89
N PHE A 223 -2.67 -2.39 12.80
CA PHE A 223 -3.36 -3.53 12.20
C PHE A 223 -3.62 -4.64 13.24
N HIS A 224 -2.60 -5.00 14.03
CA HIS A 224 -2.73 -6.01 15.07
C HIS A 224 -2.01 -5.62 16.37
N ARG A 225 -2.63 -4.74 17.16
CA ARG A 225 -2.04 -4.16 18.39
C ARG A 225 -1.51 -5.20 19.38
N GLN A 226 -2.20 -6.33 19.54
CA GLN A 226 -1.76 -7.37 20.46
C GLN A 226 -0.48 -8.07 19.99
N ALA A 227 -0.32 -8.23 18.67
CA ALA A 227 0.88 -8.81 18.09
C ALA A 227 2.07 -7.85 18.24
N ALA A 228 1.85 -6.54 18.01
CA ALA A 228 2.87 -5.52 18.25
C ALA A 228 3.36 -5.50 19.71
N LYS A 229 2.45 -5.64 20.68
CA LYS A 229 2.81 -5.79 22.11
C LYS A 229 3.63 -7.05 22.35
N ASN A 230 3.22 -8.18 21.78
CA ASN A 230 3.93 -9.44 21.99
C ASN A 230 5.32 -9.44 21.34
N TYR A 231 5.43 -8.97 20.10
CA TYR A 231 6.69 -8.75 19.40
C TYR A 231 7.65 -7.91 20.25
N THR A 232 7.22 -6.72 20.68
CA THR A 232 8.06 -5.81 21.47
C THR A 232 8.45 -6.43 22.82
N ARG A 233 7.53 -7.09 23.52
CA ARG A 233 7.81 -7.80 24.78
C ARG A 233 8.85 -8.91 24.58
N THR A 234 8.76 -9.62 23.47
CA THR A 234 9.69 -10.72 23.15
C THR A 234 11.08 -10.19 22.90
N LEU A 235 11.22 -9.10 22.14
CA LEU A 235 12.50 -8.43 21.91
C LEU A 235 13.11 -7.88 23.21
N SER A 236 12.29 -7.26 24.06
CA SER A 236 12.73 -6.70 25.36
C SER A 236 13.15 -7.76 26.39
N SER A 237 12.90 -9.05 26.13
CA SER A 237 13.18 -10.10 27.11
C SER A 237 14.70 -10.33 27.23
N PRO A 238 15.31 -10.12 28.42
CA PRO A 238 16.74 -10.35 28.61
C PRO A 238 17.17 -11.80 28.35
N ALA A 239 16.25 -12.76 28.51
CA ALA A 239 16.51 -14.17 28.24
C ALA A 239 16.66 -14.46 26.73
N ILE A 240 15.98 -13.67 25.89
CA ILE A 240 15.94 -13.83 24.43
C ILE A 240 17.03 -12.97 23.78
N ASN A 241 17.16 -11.71 24.18
CA ASN A 241 18.23 -10.78 23.76
C ASN A 241 18.48 -10.74 22.25
N LEU A 242 17.42 -10.59 21.46
CA LEU A 242 17.49 -10.53 20.00
C LEU A 242 17.85 -9.11 19.54
N ARG A 243 18.83 -9.01 18.63
CA ARG A 243 19.17 -7.75 17.98
C ARG A 243 18.00 -7.24 17.15
N SER A 244 17.74 -5.93 17.22
CA SER A 244 16.69 -5.34 16.41
C SER A 244 16.94 -3.90 16.00
N ASP A 245 16.41 -3.53 14.83
CA ASP A 245 16.38 -2.17 14.32
C ASP A 245 14.94 -1.78 14.00
N ALA A 246 14.48 -0.64 14.54
CA ALA A 246 13.21 -0.03 14.18
C ALA A 246 13.46 1.23 13.33
N TRP A 247 12.84 1.28 12.16
CA TRP A 247 12.89 2.42 11.24
C TRP A 247 11.62 3.23 11.36
N SER A 248 11.72 4.46 11.87
CA SER A 248 10.55 5.32 12.03
C SER A 248 10.17 6.02 10.72
N ARG A 249 8.94 6.55 10.68
CA ARG A 249 8.46 7.41 9.59
C ARG A 249 9.32 8.65 9.34
N GLU A 250 10.02 9.16 10.35
CA GLU A 250 10.83 10.39 10.21
C GLU A 250 12.12 10.14 9.42
N ALA A 251 12.70 8.93 9.50
CA ALA A 251 13.84 8.55 8.66
C ALA A 251 13.47 8.62 7.16
N ALA A 252 12.36 7.97 6.79
CA ALA A 252 11.88 7.96 5.41
C ALA A 252 11.45 9.35 4.92
N LYS A 253 10.78 10.14 5.77
CA LYS A 253 10.44 11.54 5.47
C LYS A 253 11.66 12.43 5.26
N ARG A 254 12.84 12.07 5.74
CA ARG A 254 14.07 12.81 5.48
C ARG A 254 14.84 12.25 4.28
N ALA A 255 14.66 10.97 3.97
CA ALA A 255 15.22 10.30 2.80
C ALA A 255 14.19 10.19 1.65
N ARG A 256 13.44 11.26 1.36
CA ARG A 256 12.42 11.24 0.31
C ARG A 256 13.07 11.17 -1.07
N LEU A 257 12.40 10.48 -1.98
CA LEU A 257 12.77 10.38 -3.39
C LEU A 257 12.03 11.42 -4.22
N GLU A 258 12.63 11.87 -5.30
CA GLU A 258 12.00 12.83 -6.20
C GLU A 258 10.89 12.19 -7.06
N GLY A 259 9.76 12.86 -7.26
CA GLY A 259 8.70 12.37 -8.15
C GLY A 259 9.17 12.24 -9.60
N SER A 260 10.10 13.10 -10.01
CA SER A 260 10.79 12.99 -11.31
C SER A 260 11.65 11.73 -11.44
N PHE A 261 12.15 11.16 -10.34
CA PHE A 261 12.83 9.87 -10.35
C PHE A 261 11.85 8.72 -10.61
N PHE A 262 10.66 8.78 -10.00
CA PHE A 262 9.60 7.78 -10.22
C PHE A 262 9.15 7.71 -11.68
N GLN A 263 9.06 8.86 -12.35
CA GLN A 263 8.79 8.91 -13.79
C GLN A 263 9.79 8.12 -14.63
N LYS A 264 11.04 7.97 -14.17
CA LYS A 264 12.04 7.11 -14.83
C LYS A 264 11.74 5.63 -14.57
N LEU A 265 11.37 5.27 -13.35
CA LEU A 265 11.01 3.88 -13.01
C LEU A 265 9.81 3.38 -13.80
N PHE A 266 8.83 4.26 -14.07
CA PHE A 266 7.59 3.91 -14.75
C PHE A 266 7.79 3.37 -16.17
N GLN A 267 8.90 3.76 -16.79
CA GLN A 267 9.24 3.36 -18.15
C GLN A 267 9.98 2.02 -18.21
N LEU A 268 10.18 1.34 -17.07
CA LEU A 268 11.02 0.15 -16.96
C LEU A 268 10.19 -1.13 -16.80
N GLY A 269 9.62 -1.55 -17.92
CA GLY A 269 8.88 -2.80 -18.03
C GLY A 269 7.59 -2.84 -17.19
N PRO A 270 6.99 -4.03 -17.03
CA PRO A 270 5.69 -4.18 -16.39
C PRO A 270 5.64 -3.78 -14.91
N ILE A 271 6.74 -3.99 -14.19
CA ILE A 271 6.82 -3.59 -12.77
C ILE A 271 6.83 -2.06 -12.66
N GLY A 272 7.60 -1.38 -13.51
CA GLY A 272 7.63 0.08 -13.58
C GLY A 272 6.24 0.66 -13.86
N ALA A 273 5.55 0.14 -14.87
CA ALA A 273 4.20 0.58 -15.22
C ALA A 273 3.19 0.35 -14.07
N HIS A 274 3.30 -0.77 -13.36
CA HIS A 274 2.45 -1.03 -12.20
C HIS A 274 2.75 -0.07 -11.03
N LEU A 275 4.02 0.24 -10.77
CA LEU A 275 4.42 1.26 -9.79
C LEU A 275 3.79 2.62 -10.11
N GLU A 276 3.77 3.03 -11.39
CA GLU A 276 3.11 4.27 -11.82
C GLU A 276 1.64 4.28 -11.42
N TRP A 277 0.94 3.21 -11.77
CA TRP A 277 -0.48 3.08 -11.52
C TRP A 277 -0.79 3.15 -10.02
N MET A 278 -0.07 2.40 -9.19
CA MET A 278 -0.24 2.42 -7.73
C MET A 278 0.06 3.79 -7.14
N TRP A 279 1.19 4.38 -7.53
CA TRP A 279 1.66 5.66 -7.04
C TRP A 279 0.66 6.77 -7.37
N LEU A 280 0.30 6.95 -8.65
CA LEU A 280 -0.62 8.01 -9.07
C LEU A 280 -1.98 7.90 -8.39
N ARG A 281 -2.51 6.67 -8.22
CA ARG A 281 -3.78 6.43 -7.53
C ARG A 281 -3.72 6.87 -6.07
N GLN A 282 -2.66 6.51 -5.36
CA GLN A 282 -2.48 6.88 -3.95
C GLN A 282 -2.26 8.39 -3.81
N GLU A 283 -1.39 8.97 -4.63
CA GLU A 283 -1.08 10.40 -4.60
C GLU A 283 -2.28 11.27 -4.96
N PHE A 284 -3.08 10.84 -5.93
CA PHE A 284 -4.30 11.57 -6.29
C PHE A 284 -5.27 11.67 -5.12
N LYS A 285 -5.42 10.60 -4.33
CA LYS A 285 -6.22 10.65 -3.12
C LYS A 285 -5.63 11.61 -2.08
N PHE A 286 -4.33 11.52 -1.81
CA PHE A 286 -3.67 12.42 -0.87
C PHE A 286 -3.73 13.88 -1.31
N TYR A 287 -3.79 14.15 -2.61
CA TYR A 287 -4.02 15.48 -3.16
C TYR A 287 -5.49 15.91 -3.02
N TYR A 288 -6.44 15.03 -3.34
CA TYR A 288 -7.85 15.37 -3.47
C TYR A 288 -8.58 15.46 -2.12
N ASP A 289 -8.37 14.50 -1.22
CA ASP A 289 -9.08 14.43 0.06
C ASP A 289 -8.90 15.71 0.90
N PRO A 290 -7.68 16.26 1.07
CA PRO A 290 -7.48 17.48 1.86
C PRO A 290 -8.24 18.72 1.35
N ILE A 291 -8.55 18.77 0.06
CA ILE A 291 -9.21 19.91 -0.60
C ILE A 291 -10.73 19.82 -0.41
N ASN A 292 -11.27 18.59 -0.39
CA ASN A 292 -12.72 18.36 -0.49
C ASN A 292 -13.34 17.91 0.84
N ASP A 293 -12.77 16.87 1.44
CA ASP A 293 -13.23 16.29 2.70
C ASP A 293 -12.13 15.37 3.23
N PRO A 294 -11.24 15.87 4.11
CA PRO A 294 -10.10 15.10 4.57
C PRO A 294 -10.60 13.90 5.37
N TYR A 295 -10.31 12.69 4.89
CA TYR A 295 -10.74 11.44 5.56
C TYR A 295 -10.20 11.32 7.00
N MET A 296 -9.14 12.07 7.34
CA MET A 296 -8.73 12.34 8.72
C MET A 296 -8.46 13.84 8.89
N PRO A 297 -8.93 14.49 9.98
CA PRO A 297 -8.82 15.94 10.14
C PRO A 297 -7.41 16.54 10.05
N HIS A 298 -6.37 15.75 10.33
CA HIS A 298 -4.97 16.21 10.30
C HIS A 298 -4.30 16.07 8.92
N LEU A 299 -4.98 15.46 7.94
CA LEU A 299 -4.51 15.32 6.57
C LEU A 299 -5.09 16.46 5.72
N ASP A 300 -4.83 17.68 6.15
CA ASP A 300 -5.25 18.91 5.48
C ASP A 300 -4.27 19.33 4.37
N VAL A 301 -4.59 20.39 3.64
CA VAL A 301 -3.75 20.92 2.56
C VAL A 301 -2.34 21.24 3.07
N GLY A 302 -2.23 21.80 4.28
CA GLY A 302 -0.93 22.11 4.89
C GLY A 302 -0.09 20.85 5.17
N TRP A 303 -0.72 19.76 5.59
CA TRP A 303 -0.10 18.45 5.73
C TRP A 303 0.38 17.93 4.37
N TYR A 304 -0.45 18.00 3.33
CA TYR A 304 -0.09 17.53 1.99
C TYR A 304 1.13 18.30 1.46
N LEU A 305 1.10 19.63 1.52
CA LEU A 305 2.20 20.47 1.03
C LEU A 305 3.52 20.23 1.78
N SER A 306 3.47 20.06 3.10
CA SER A 306 4.68 19.81 3.89
C SER A 306 5.20 18.37 3.79
N THR A 307 4.30 17.39 3.74
CA THR A 307 4.64 15.97 3.78
C THR A 307 4.85 15.38 2.38
N ARG A 308 3.98 15.70 1.42
CA ARG A 308 4.09 15.18 0.06
C ARG A 308 4.90 16.07 -0.85
N LEU A 309 4.95 17.39 -0.66
CA LEU A 309 5.79 18.28 -1.51
C LEU A 309 7.08 18.74 -0.82
N GLY A 310 7.23 18.52 0.48
CA GLY A 310 8.42 18.95 1.23
C GLY A 310 8.54 20.46 1.41
N LEU A 311 7.44 21.20 1.22
CA LEU A 311 7.46 22.65 1.36
C LEU A 311 7.51 23.05 2.84
N LYS A 312 8.41 23.98 3.17
CA LYS A 312 8.46 24.57 4.51
C LYS A 312 7.25 25.49 4.71
N LYS A 313 6.63 25.45 5.89
CA LYS A 313 5.40 26.19 6.19
C LYS A 313 5.56 27.71 6.05
N ASP A 314 6.78 28.22 6.24
CA ASP A 314 7.16 29.64 6.13
C ASP A 314 7.58 30.05 4.71
N SER A 315 7.66 29.12 3.76
CA SER A 315 8.02 29.46 2.37
C SER A 315 6.87 30.17 1.63
N GLU A 316 7.21 31.11 0.75
CA GLU A 316 6.23 31.81 -0.11
C GLU A 316 5.37 30.82 -0.91
N LEU A 317 5.99 29.77 -1.45
CA LEU A 317 5.30 28.76 -2.25
C LEU A 317 4.28 27.97 -1.42
N PHE A 318 4.59 27.63 -0.16
CA PHE A 318 3.62 27.00 0.75
C PHE A 318 2.43 27.93 0.99
N GLN A 319 2.70 29.21 1.30
CA GLN A 319 1.66 30.20 1.56
C GLN A 319 0.78 30.47 0.34
N GLN A 320 1.35 30.37 -0.87
CA GLN A 320 0.61 30.44 -2.12
C GLN A 320 -0.29 29.20 -2.29
N TYR A 321 0.26 28.00 -2.15
CA TYR A 321 -0.47 26.75 -2.43
C TYR A 321 -1.53 26.41 -1.39
N VAL A 322 -1.39 26.85 -0.13
CA VAL A 322 -2.45 26.72 0.88
C VAL A 322 -3.72 27.47 0.45
N LYS A 323 -3.58 28.59 -0.28
CA LYS A 323 -4.73 29.37 -0.77
C LYS A 323 -5.34 28.78 -2.03
N SER A 324 -4.50 28.24 -2.91
CA SER A 324 -4.92 27.63 -4.16
C SER A 324 -3.86 26.65 -4.62
N ILE A 325 -4.12 25.36 -4.43
CA ILE A 325 -3.22 24.30 -4.88
C ILE A 325 -3.33 24.17 -6.41
N PRO A 326 -2.19 24.10 -7.14
CA PRO A 326 -2.19 23.86 -8.57
C PRO A 326 -2.89 22.54 -8.96
N PRO A 327 -3.33 22.41 -10.23
CA PRO A 327 -3.86 21.16 -10.74
C PRO A 327 -2.90 19.98 -10.50
N PHE A 328 -3.45 18.80 -10.25
CA PHE A 328 -2.65 17.61 -9.87
C PHE A 328 -1.51 17.32 -10.87
N LYS A 329 -1.76 17.50 -12.17
CA LYS A 329 -0.73 17.32 -13.23
C LYS A 329 0.51 18.18 -13.03
N GLU A 330 0.34 19.40 -12.53
CA GLU A 330 1.46 20.33 -12.25
C GLU A 330 2.16 19.97 -10.93
N ILE A 331 1.44 19.32 -10.01
CA ILE A 331 1.97 18.86 -8.72
C ILE A 331 2.79 17.59 -8.86
N ILE A 332 2.43 16.65 -9.74
CA ILE A 332 3.08 15.34 -9.91
C ILE A 332 4.63 15.42 -9.92
N PRO A 333 5.28 16.29 -10.72
CA PRO A 333 6.74 16.37 -10.75
C PRO A 333 7.38 16.88 -9.45
N LEU A 334 6.60 17.55 -8.61
CA LEU A 334 7.03 18.15 -7.33
C LEU A 334 6.82 17.21 -6.13
N ILE A 335 6.09 16.11 -6.33
CA ILE A 335 5.82 15.15 -5.26
C ILE A 335 7.14 14.53 -4.80
N LYS A 336 7.30 14.42 -3.49
CA LYS A 336 8.36 13.71 -2.80
C LYS A 336 7.80 12.37 -2.35
N VAL A 337 8.36 11.29 -2.89
CA VAL A 337 7.94 9.94 -2.56
C VAL A 337 8.63 9.49 -1.29
N ILE A 338 7.85 8.93 -0.36
CA ILE A 338 8.36 8.45 0.92
C ILE A 338 8.33 6.93 0.87
N ALA A 339 9.51 6.30 0.82
CA ALA A 339 9.65 4.85 0.76
C ALA A 339 10.06 4.30 2.14
N TYR A 340 9.10 4.15 3.04
CA TYR A 340 9.35 3.74 4.42
C TYR A 340 9.93 2.33 4.52
N ASP A 341 9.34 1.38 3.79
CA ASP A 341 9.71 -0.03 3.82
C ASP A 341 11.04 -0.26 3.13
N CYS A 342 11.33 0.51 2.07
CA CYS A 342 12.63 0.49 1.41
C CYS A 342 13.76 0.96 2.35
N CYS A 343 13.50 1.93 3.24
CA CYS A 343 14.49 2.32 4.27
C CYS A 343 14.80 1.15 5.23
N ALA A 344 13.77 0.41 5.67
CA ALA A 344 13.96 -0.77 6.49
C ALA A 344 14.69 -1.90 5.73
N ALA A 345 14.39 -2.07 4.44
CA ALA A 345 15.09 -3.01 3.56
C ALA A 345 16.58 -2.71 3.44
N VAL A 346 16.98 -1.43 3.29
CA VAL A 346 18.38 -0.98 3.35
C VAL A 346 19.03 -1.42 4.67
N GLY A 347 18.35 -1.21 5.80
CA GLY A 347 18.81 -1.65 7.11
C GLY A 347 18.98 -3.17 7.24
N ALA A 348 18.23 -3.96 6.47
CA ALA A 348 18.32 -5.42 6.48
C ALA A 348 19.53 -5.97 5.69
N VAL A 349 20.12 -5.18 4.78
CA VAL A 349 21.31 -5.58 4.00
C VAL A 349 22.57 -5.69 4.87
N GLY A 350 22.63 -4.97 5.99
CA GLY A 350 23.73 -5.03 6.96
C GLY A 350 24.42 -3.69 7.23
N ASP A 351 25.08 -3.59 8.38
CA ASP A 351 25.75 -2.37 8.83
C ASP A 351 26.98 -2.02 8.00
N ASP A 352 27.71 -3.02 7.54
CA ASP A 352 28.87 -2.88 6.65
C ASP A 352 28.46 -2.28 5.30
N PHE A 353 27.31 -2.71 4.74
CA PHE A 353 26.71 -2.07 3.58
C PHE A 353 26.39 -0.60 3.89
N MET A 354 25.63 -0.32 4.95
CA MET A 354 25.25 1.06 5.28
C MET A 354 26.46 1.97 5.53
N ARG A 355 27.54 1.47 6.16
CA ARG A 355 28.78 2.23 6.37
C ARG A 355 29.53 2.46 5.06
N SER A 356 29.62 1.46 4.19
CA SER A 356 30.30 1.58 2.89
C SER A 356 29.68 2.65 2.00
N PHE A 357 28.37 2.88 2.13
CA PHE A 357 27.65 3.94 1.41
C PHE A 357 27.51 5.24 2.22
N GLY A 358 28.17 5.36 3.38
CA GLY A 358 28.07 6.55 4.22
C GLY A 358 26.66 6.82 4.77
N ILE A 359 25.76 5.83 4.71
CA ILE A 359 24.42 5.89 5.29
C ILE A 359 24.52 5.85 6.80
N LEU A 360 25.25 4.88 7.36
CA LEU A 360 25.46 4.79 8.81
C LEU A 360 26.74 5.52 9.19
N GLN A 361 26.60 6.59 9.97
CA GLN A 361 27.72 7.38 10.44
C GLN A 361 28.52 6.61 11.52
N ASP A 362 29.79 6.95 11.67
CA ASP A 362 30.69 6.37 12.67
C ASP A 362 30.12 6.50 14.09
N PRO A 363 30.42 5.52 14.95
CA PRO A 363 29.47 5.06 15.95
C PRO A 363 29.09 6.14 16.95
N ILE A 364 27.79 6.37 17.08
CA ILE A 364 27.23 6.97 18.29
C ILE A 364 27.51 5.98 19.43
N PRO A 365 28.28 6.32 20.47
CA PRO A 365 28.74 5.37 21.50
C PRO A 365 27.62 4.58 22.19
N GLU A 366 26.41 5.14 22.26
CA GLU A 366 25.21 4.49 22.80
C GLU A 366 24.69 3.34 21.92
N TYR A 367 24.83 3.47 20.59
CA TYR A 367 24.34 2.48 19.63
C TYR A 367 25.23 1.24 19.57
N ASN A 368 26.53 1.37 19.87
CA ASN A 368 27.43 0.21 19.94
C ASN A 368 27.17 -0.69 21.14
N LYS A 369 26.46 -0.20 22.16
CA LYS A 369 26.15 -0.96 23.38
C LYS A 369 24.74 -1.52 23.40
N SER A 370 23.83 -0.94 22.61
CA SER A 370 22.43 -1.36 22.59
C SER A 370 22.20 -2.49 21.58
N VAL A 371 21.52 -3.53 22.03
CA VAL A 371 21.02 -4.63 21.18
C VAL A 371 19.85 -4.15 20.30
N HIS A 372 19.23 -3.02 20.66
CA HIS A 372 18.09 -2.44 19.95
C HIS A 372 18.39 -1.02 19.46
N ARG A 373 18.12 -0.73 18.20
CA ARG A 373 18.35 0.58 17.57
C ARG A 373 17.05 1.13 17.00
N VAL A 374 16.91 2.45 17.08
CA VAL A 374 15.80 3.18 16.44
C VAL A 374 16.39 4.25 15.56
N PHE A 375 16.02 4.24 14.28
CA PHE A 375 16.43 5.22 13.28
C PHE A 375 15.28 6.20 13.01
N GLY A 376 15.59 7.49 12.99
CA GLY A 376 14.60 8.56 12.90
C GLY A 376 13.75 8.74 14.17
N ARG A 377 14.34 8.70 15.37
CA ARG A 377 13.58 8.84 16.64
C ARG A 377 12.74 10.12 16.69
N ALA A 378 13.28 11.21 16.14
CA ALA A 378 12.62 12.50 16.01
C ALA A 378 13.06 13.18 14.71
N ALA A 379 12.52 14.34 14.37
CA ALA A 379 12.90 15.06 13.15
C ALA A 379 14.36 15.57 13.19
N ASP A 380 14.90 15.79 14.38
CA ASP A 380 16.26 16.24 14.68
C ASP A 380 17.19 15.11 15.15
N ASP A 381 16.63 13.95 15.49
CA ASP A 381 17.38 12.74 15.85
C ASP A 381 17.14 11.63 14.83
N MET A 382 18.04 11.55 13.84
CA MET A 382 18.01 10.50 12.83
C MET A 382 18.58 9.17 13.33
N GLY A 383 19.18 9.11 14.52
CA GLY A 383 19.82 7.89 15.01
C GLY A 383 21.08 7.52 14.24
N GLY A 384 21.85 8.52 13.79
CA GLY A 384 23.14 8.33 13.13
C GLY A 384 23.09 7.96 11.65
N ILE A 385 21.95 8.11 10.98
CA ILE A 385 21.85 7.91 9.53
C ILE A 385 22.01 9.22 8.74
N ASN A 386 22.71 9.14 7.62
CA ASN A 386 22.73 10.15 6.57
C ASN A 386 21.58 9.87 5.60
N THR A 387 20.53 10.67 5.70
CA THR A 387 19.29 10.45 4.93
C THR A 387 19.42 10.82 3.45
N GLU A 388 20.36 11.69 3.09
CA GLU A 388 20.65 12.01 1.69
C GLU A 388 21.32 10.83 0.99
N GLN A 389 22.32 10.22 1.63
CA GLN A 389 22.96 9.01 1.11
C GLN A 389 21.99 7.83 1.09
N LEU A 390 21.11 7.72 2.09
CA LEU A 390 20.03 6.72 2.08
C LEU A 390 19.12 6.88 0.85
N ALA A 391 18.65 8.10 0.57
CA ALA A 391 17.82 8.37 -0.60
C ALA A 391 18.55 8.01 -1.90
N LYS A 392 19.80 8.46 -2.06
CA LYS A 392 20.60 8.20 -3.26
C LYS A 392 20.86 6.71 -3.49
N VAL A 393 21.17 5.96 -2.43
CA VAL A 393 21.33 4.50 -2.49
C VAL A 393 20.03 3.82 -2.94
N MET A 394 18.88 4.22 -2.38
CA MET A 394 17.58 3.70 -2.83
C MET A 394 17.36 4.00 -4.31
N GLU A 395 17.57 5.24 -4.78
CA GLU A 395 17.38 5.61 -6.19
C GLU A 395 18.19 4.73 -7.15
N VAL A 396 19.50 4.60 -6.87
CA VAL A 396 20.43 3.87 -7.74
C VAL A 396 20.08 2.40 -7.83
N PHE A 397 19.78 1.75 -6.71
CA PHE A 397 19.52 0.31 -6.71
C PHE A 397 18.09 -0.05 -7.12
N LEU A 398 17.10 0.81 -6.87
CA LEU A 398 15.76 0.66 -7.47
C LEU A 398 15.82 0.74 -8.99
N LEU A 399 16.50 1.76 -9.52
CA LEU A 399 16.66 1.95 -10.96
C LEU A 399 17.42 0.79 -11.60
N GLY A 400 18.54 0.39 -11.02
CA GLY A 400 19.35 -0.69 -11.55
C GLY A 400 18.67 -2.05 -11.46
N GLY A 401 17.90 -2.31 -10.40
CA GLY A 401 17.07 -3.52 -10.27
C GLY A 401 16.09 -3.66 -11.43
N LEU A 402 15.31 -2.61 -11.72
CA LEU A 402 14.38 -2.64 -12.84
C LEU A 402 15.08 -2.70 -14.21
N LEU A 403 16.18 -1.97 -14.40
CA LEU A 403 16.97 -2.06 -15.64
C LEU A 403 17.51 -3.47 -15.90
N ALA A 404 17.92 -4.17 -14.85
CA ALA A 404 18.46 -5.52 -14.95
C ALA A 404 17.41 -6.58 -15.28
N THR A 405 16.14 -6.34 -14.96
CA THR A 405 15.07 -7.34 -15.09
C THR A 405 13.98 -6.98 -16.09
N LYS A 406 13.96 -5.75 -16.66
CA LYS A 406 12.87 -5.29 -17.53
C LYS A 406 12.58 -6.23 -18.71
N ASP A 407 13.61 -6.68 -19.42
CA ASP A 407 13.43 -7.48 -20.65
C ASP A 407 12.89 -8.87 -20.29
N HIS A 408 13.34 -9.43 -19.16
CA HIS A 408 12.85 -10.68 -18.61
C HIS A 408 11.39 -10.56 -18.15
N ALA A 409 11.03 -9.48 -17.45
CA ALA A 409 9.67 -9.23 -17.01
C ALA A 409 8.71 -9.05 -18.20
N GLU A 410 9.14 -8.31 -19.24
CA GLU A 410 8.38 -8.15 -20.48
C GLU A 410 8.15 -9.51 -21.16
N GLU A 411 9.20 -10.32 -21.33
CA GLU A 411 9.07 -11.65 -21.92
C GLU A 411 8.17 -12.58 -21.11
N LEU A 412 8.32 -12.58 -19.78
CA LEU A 412 7.56 -13.43 -18.88
C LEU A 412 6.05 -13.15 -18.96
N LEU A 413 5.67 -11.88 -19.08
CA LEU A 413 4.28 -11.44 -19.11
C LEU A 413 3.73 -11.25 -20.54
N LYS A 414 4.46 -11.67 -21.58
CA LYS A 414 3.89 -11.76 -22.93
C LYS A 414 2.79 -12.81 -22.94
N THR A 415 1.56 -12.36 -23.09
CA THR A 415 0.44 -13.25 -23.36
C THR A 415 0.42 -13.57 -24.85
N LYS A 416 0.08 -14.82 -25.18
CA LYS A 416 -0.22 -15.16 -26.56
C LYS A 416 -1.61 -14.61 -26.85
N ASN A 417 -1.70 -13.66 -27.77
CA ASN A 417 -2.99 -13.14 -28.19
C ASN A 417 -3.72 -14.25 -28.98
N ASP A 418 -4.77 -14.81 -28.38
CA ASP A 418 -5.52 -15.95 -28.94
C ASP A 418 -6.13 -15.65 -30.32
N LYS A 419 -6.37 -14.38 -30.64
CA LYS A 419 -6.99 -13.97 -31.91
C LYS A 419 -5.97 -13.83 -33.04
N THR A 420 -4.78 -13.33 -32.75
CA THR A 420 -3.76 -13.05 -33.78
C THR A 420 -2.70 -14.14 -33.85
N GLY A 421 -2.59 -14.98 -32.81
CA GLY A 421 -1.49 -15.93 -32.65
C GLY A 421 -0.13 -15.27 -32.41
N LEU A 422 -0.08 -13.93 -32.31
CA LEU A 422 1.12 -13.16 -32.02
C LEU A 422 1.26 -13.00 -30.50
N PHE A 423 2.51 -12.91 -30.04
CA PHE A 423 2.80 -12.56 -28.65
C PHE A 423 2.75 -11.03 -28.54
N GLU A 424 1.78 -10.53 -27.79
CA GLU A 424 1.69 -9.12 -27.43
C GLU A 424 1.94 -9.03 -25.93
N VAL A 425 2.74 -8.05 -25.49
CA VAL A 425 2.77 -7.72 -24.07
C VAL A 425 1.45 -6.99 -23.79
N GLU A 426 0.37 -7.75 -23.61
CA GLU A 426 -0.88 -7.18 -23.11
C GLU A 426 -0.71 -7.00 -21.61
N ILE A 427 0.08 -6.00 -21.22
CA ILE A 427 -0.15 -5.41 -19.92
C ILE A 427 -1.52 -4.80 -20.05
N GLU A 428 -2.55 -5.48 -19.56
CA GLU A 428 -3.91 -4.95 -19.45
C GLU A 428 -3.95 -3.84 -18.37
N HIS A 429 -2.93 -2.98 -18.35
CA HIS A 429 -3.15 -1.58 -18.12
C HIS A 429 -3.80 -1.10 -19.40
N THR A 430 -5.12 -1.18 -19.50
CA THR A 430 -5.82 -0.24 -20.36
C THR A 430 -5.20 1.11 -20.00
N PRO A 431 -4.45 1.80 -20.90
CA PRO A 431 -4.18 3.21 -20.67
C PRO A 431 -5.55 3.76 -20.36
N MET A 432 -5.69 4.55 -19.29
CA MET A 432 -6.98 5.03 -18.85
C MET A 432 -7.62 5.95 -19.92
N THR A 433 -8.02 5.40 -21.06
CA THR A 433 -8.84 5.97 -22.12
C THR A 433 -10.25 5.78 -21.64
N TYR A 434 -10.58 6.53 -20.60
CA TYR A 434 -11.94 6.63 -20.17
C TYR A 434 -12.72 7.38 -21.28
N ALA A 435 -13.86 6.83 -21.68
CA ALA A 435 -14.79 7.39 -22.65
C ALA A 435 -16.25 7.33 -22.15
N ASN A 436 -16.53 7.75 -20.91
CA ASN A 436 -17.90 7.90 -20.41
C ASN A 436 -18.34 9.36 -20.35
N THR A 437 -19.44 9.66 -21.05
CA THR A 437 -20.27 10.85 -20.88
C THR A 437 -21.34 10.58 -19.82
N VAL A 438 -21.72 11.61 -19.07
CA VAL A 438 -22.69 11.59 -17.95
C VAL A 438 -24.09 11.05 -18.34
N ALA A 439 -24.39 10.93 -19.63
CA ALA A 439 -25.66 10.41 -20.13
C ALA A 439 -26.01 8.98 -19.67
N ASP A 440 -25.03 8.17 -19.23
CA ASP A 440 -25.27 6.80 -18.73
C ASP A 440 -25.56 6.72 -17.21
N TRP A 441 -25.47 7.83 -16.46
CA TRP A 441 -25.51 7.80 -14.98
C TRP A 441 -26.91 7.70 -14.37
N THR A 442 -27.95 8.13 -15.07
CA THR A 442 -29.33 8.15 -14.53
C THR A 442 -30.06 6.81 -14.63
N ASN A 443 -29.50 5.83 -15.36
CA ASN A 443 -30.13 4.53 -15.58
C ASN A 443 -29.46 3.36 -14.83
N ASP A 444 -28.36 3.61 -14.13
CA ASP A 444 -27.62 2.57 -13.44
C ASP A 444 -28.10 2.38 -11.99
N LYS A 445 -28.84 1.28 -11.77
CA LYS A 445 -29.43 0.93 -10.47
C LYS A 445 -28.41 0.43 -9.45
N ASP A 446 -27.19 0.13 -9.89
CA ASP A 446 -26.09 -0.46 -9.11
C ASP A 446 -25.00 0.57 -8.74
N GLN A 447 -25.27 1.86 -9.01
CA GLN A 447 -24.39 2.95 -8.65
C GLN A 447 -24.15 2.99 -7.12
N PRO A 448 -22.90 3.09 -6.63
CA PRO A 448 -22.58 2.92 -5.20
C PRO A 448 -23.30 3.86 -4.22
N LEU A 449 -23.57 5.12 -4.60
CA LEU A 449 -24.34 6.07 -3.78
C LEU A 449 -25.84 5.73 -3.77
N ILE A 450 -26.39 5.24 -4.89
CA ILE A 450 -27.77 4.74 -4.96
C ILE A 450 -27.92 3.45 -4.14
N VAL A 451 -26.93 2.55 -4.21
CA VAL A 451 -26.87 1.33 -3.40
C VAL A 451 -26.74 1.67 -1.91
N GLU A 452 -25.88 2.62 -1.54
CA GLU A 452 -25.73 3.06 -0.16
C GLU A 452 -26.99 3.79 0.34
N ALA A 453 -27.61 4.66 -0.46
CA ALA A 453 -28.89 5.29 -0.13
C ALA A 453 -30.01 4.24 0.06
N LYS A 454 -30.09 3.22 -0.80
CA LYS A 454 -31.03 2.09 -0.64
C LYS A 454 -30.74 1.28 0.63
N LYS A 455 -29.47 1.07 0.97
CA LYS A 455 -29.04 0.37 2.19
C LYS A 455 -29.40 1.16 3.44
N CYS A 456 -29.07 2.45 3.49
CA CYS A 456 -29.45 3.36 4.58
C CYS A 456 -30.97 3.45 4.71
N TRP A 457 -31.71 3.50 3.60
CA TRP A 457 -33.17 3.49 3.61
C TRP A 457 -33.75 2.19 4.17
N LYS A 458 -33.20 1.03 3.78
CA LYS A 458 -33.62 -0.29 4.30
C LYS A 458 -33.30 -0.44 5.80
N GLU A 459 -32.13 0.03 6.22
CA GLU A 459 -31.74 0.06 7.64
C GLU A 459 -32.66 0.99 8.45
N LEU A 460 -32.96 2.18 7.91
CA LEU A 460 -33.89 3.13 8.51
C LEU A 460 -35.29 2.54 8.66
N GLN A 461 -35.77 1.81 7.65
CA GLN A 461 -37.06 1.14 7.71
C GLN A 461 -37.11 0.09 8.82
N GLY A 462 -36.08 -0.76 8.92
CA GLY A 462 -35.98 -1.75 10.00
C GLY A 462 -35.82 -1.14 11.40
N LEU A 463 -35.29 0.08 11.50
CA LEU A 463 -35.22 0.83 12.76
C LEU A 463 -36.56 1.45 13.15
N LYS A 464 -37.37 1.90 12.17
CA LYS A 464 -38.75 2.38 12.42
C LYS A 464 -39.65 1.26 12.93
N ASP A 465 -39.53 0.07 12.35
CA ASP A 465 -40.28 -1.11 12.82
C ASP A 465 -39.89 -1.46 14.27
N LYS A 466 -38.58 -1.47 14.58
CA LYS A 466 -38.08 -1.69 15.96
C LYS A 466 -38.46 -0.57 16.93
N GLN A 467 -38.63 0.66 16.44
CA GLN A 467 -39.07 1.79 17.27
C GLN A 467 -40.53 1.59 17.69
N ALA A 468 -41.39 1.17 16.77
CA ALA A 468 -42.78 0.83 17.07
C ALA A 468 -42.85 -0.31 18.10
N ASP A 469 -42.10 -1.40 17.89
CA ASP A 469 -42.04 -2.51 18.86
C ASP A 469 -41.54 -2.05 20.25
N ALA A 470 -40.54 -1.16 20.29
CA ALA A 470 -40.01 -0.62 21.55
C ALA A 470 -41.01 0.32 22.24
N GLN A 471 -41.82 1.06 21.48
CA GLN A 471 -42.90 1.90 22.00
C GLN A 471 -44.04 1.05 22.57
N ASP A 472 -44.47 0.00 21.87
CA ASP A 472 -45.49 -0.94 22.35
C ASP A 472 -45.05 -1.64 23.64
N ASN A 473 -43.78 -2.06 23.70
CA ASN A 473 -43.20 -2.66 24.91
C ASN A 473 -43.13 -1.67 26.07
N LEU A 474 -42.82 -0.39 25.80
CA LEU A 474 -42.83 0.66 26.82
C LEU A 474 -44.25 0.94 27.33
N GLU A 475 -45.24 0.96 26.44
CA GLU A 475 -46.64 1.15 26.82
C GLU A 475 -47.17 -0.03 27.64
N LEU A 476 -46.86 -1.25 27.22
CA LEU A 476 -47.17 -2.46 27.99
C LEU A 476 -46.51 -2.43 29.37
N ALA A 477 -45.22 -2.07 29.46
CA ALA A 477 -44.51 -1.94 30.73
C ALA A 477 -45.16 -0.89 31.65
N ARG A 478 -45.64 0.23 31.08
CA ARG A 478 -46.37 1.28 31.83
C ARG A 478 -47.75 0.82 32.31
N VAL A 479 -48.45 -0.02 31.54
CA VAL A 479 -49.71 -0.64 31.96
C VAL A 479 -49.47 -1.64 33.10
N MET A 480 -48.44 -2.50 32.97
CA MET A 480 -48.08 -3.49 33.99
C MET A 480 -47.58 -2.86 35.31
N GLN A 481 -46.94 -1.69 35.23
CA GLN A 481 -46.53 -0.92 36.40
C GLN A 481 -47.72 -0.48 37.26
N ARG A 482 -48.90 -0.25 36.65
CA ARG A 482 -50.14 0.08 37.38
C ARG A 482 -50.72 -1.14 38.12
N SER A 483 -50.33 -2.36 37.74
CA SER A 483 -50.73 -3.62 38.38
C SER A 483 -49.70 -4.17 39.40
N ALA A 484 -48.87 -3.30 39.99
CA ALA A 484 -47.89 -3.62 41.05
C ALA A 484 -46.62 -4.38 40.62
N GLU A 485 -46.18 -4.25 39.37
CA GLU A 485 -44.88 -4.75 38.91
C GLU A 485 -43.70 -3.75 39.09
N PRO A 486 -42.42 -4.22 39.09
CA PRO A 486 -41.25 -3.41 39.42
C PRO A 486 -40.97 -2.27 38.42
N ARG A 487 -40.59 -1.09 38.95
CA ARG A 487 -40.18 0.11 38.18
C ARG A 487 -39.07 -0.18 37.15
N ASP A 488 -38.25 -1.22 37.40
CA ASP A 488 -37.10 -1.58 36.57
C ASP A 488 -37.47 -1.97 35.14
N LYS A 489 -38.66 -2.54 34.92
CA LYS A 489 -39.11 -2.93 33.56
C LYS A 489 -39.38 -1.70 32.67
N VAL A 490 -39.91 -0.62 33.25
CA VAL A 490 -40.16 0.64 32.52
C VAL A 490 -38.83 1.29 32.16
N THR A 491 -37.88 1.37 33.10
CA THR A 491 -36.55 1.95 32.84
C THR A 491 -35.79 1.18 31.76
N LEU A 492 -35.90 -0.16 31.75
CA LEU A 492 -35.28 -0.99 30.72
C LEU A 492 -35.90 -0.75 29.34
N ALA A 493 -37.24 -0.65 29.26
CA ALA A 493 -37.95 -0.35 28.02
C ALA A 493 -37.64 1.06 27.49
N GLU A 494 -37.52 2.07 28.37
CA GLU A 494 -37.11 3.43 28.00
C GLU A 494 -35.68 3.47 27.46
N LYS A 495 -34.76 2.72 28.07
CA LYS A 495 -33.38 2.60 27.58
C LYS A 495 -33.33 1.95 26.20
N ALA A 496 -34.10 0.88 25.98
CA ALA A 496 -34.18 0.21 24.69
C ALA A 496 -34.75 1.14 23.60
N LEU A 497 -35.83 1.87 23.91
CA LEU A 497 -36.40 2.85 22.98
C LEU A 497 -35.40 3.96 22.63
N ASN A 498 -34.70 4.52 23.62
CA ASN A 498 -33.70 5.56 23.39
C ASN A 498 -32.53 5.08 22.51
N GLU A 499 -32.12 3.82 22.65
CA GLU A 499 -31.07 3.23 21.80
C GLU A 499 -31.53 3.10 20.34
N VAL A 500 -32.78 2.66 20.11
CA VAL A 500 -33.36 2.55 18.76
C VAL A 500 -33.50 3.93 18.12
N VAL A 501 -34.02 4.92 18.85
CA VAL A 501 -34.15 6.31 18.37
C VAL A 501 -32.79 6.90 18.02
N THR A 502 -31.76 6.68 18.84
CA THR A 502 -30.40 7.15 18.56
C THR A 502 -29.83 6.54 17.27
N LYS A 503 -30.05 5.24 17.05
CA LYS A 503 -29.64 4.54 15.82
C LYS A 503 -30.40 5.06 14.61
N GLN A 504 -31.70 5.30 14.75
CA GLN A 504 -32.55 5.88 13.69
C GLN A 504 -32.07 7.27 13.28
N THR A 505 -31.82 8.17 14.22
CA THR A 505 -31.32 9.52 13.93
C THR A 505 -30.00 9.48 13.14
N LYS A 506 -29.08 8.57 13.48
CA LYS A 506 -27.83 8.39 12.72
C LYS A 506 -28.07 7.90 11.30
N ALA A 507 -29.00 6.95 11.11
CA ALA A 507 -29.37 6.46 9.78
C ALA A 507 -30.08 7.52 8.93
N GLU A 508 -30.91 8.37 9.53
CA GLU A 508 -31.56 9.50 8.85
C GLU A 508 -30.54 10.55 8.39
N ILE A 509 -29.56 10.89 9.23
CA ILE A 509 -28.46 11.79 8.86
C ILE A 509 -27.66 11.22 7.68
N ALA A 510 -27.30 9.93 7.74
CA ALA A 510 -26.56 9.28 6.65
C ALA A 510 -27.36 9.23 5.34
N LEU A 511 -28.68 8.96 5.41
CA LEU A 511 -29.56 8.95 4.25
C LEU A 511 -29.71 10.35 3.64
N ASN A 512 -29.93 11.38 4.46
CA ASN A 512 -30.06 12.75 3.99
C ASN A 512 -28.77 13.24 3.34
N PHE A 513 -27.61 12.92 3.93
CA PHE A 513 -26.31 13.21 3.33
C PHE A 513 -26.12 12.54 1.96
N ALA A 514 -26.53 11.27 1.82
CA ALA A 514 -26.50 10.57 0.54
C ALA A 514 -27.44 11.22 -0.51
N ILE A 515 -28.64 11.65 -0.09
CA ILE A 515 -29.61 12.33 -0.95
C ILE A 515 -29.11 13.70 -1.39
N GLU A 516 -28.57 14.51 -0.48
CA GLU A 516 -27.99 15.83 -0.77
C GLU A 516 -26.86 15.70 -1.80
N ARG A 517 -25.97 14.71 -1.63
CA ARG A 517 -24.89 14.43 -2.59
C ARG A 517 -25.42 14.07 -3.98
N ILE A 518 -26.46 13.23 -4.05
CA ILE A 518 -27.14 12.89 -5.31
C ILE A 518 -27.75 14.15 -5.97
N GLN A 519 -28.34 15.04 -5.16
CA GLN A 519 -28.95 16.28 -5.64
C GLN A 519 -27.91 17.30 -6.10
N GLU A 520 -26.80 17.46 -5.38
CA GLU A 520 -25.67 18.32 -5.76
C GLU A 520 -25.04 17.86 -7.07
N ASP A 521 -24.82 16.55 -7.23
CA ASP A 521 -24.30 15.96 -8.46
C ASP A 521 -25.29 16.15 -9.62
N SER A 522 -26.60 16.06 -9.36
CA SER A 522 -27.65 16.31 -10.36
C SER A 522 -27.79 17.80 -10.73
N ALA A 523 -27.57 18.72 -9.78
CA ALA A 523 -27.70 20.17 -9.98
C ALA A 523 -26.51 20.79 -10.71
N ARG A 524 -25.35 20.13 -10.73
CA ARG A 524 -24.15 20.56 -11.49
C ARG A 524 -24.30 20.45 -13.01
N ASP A 525 -25.44 19.96 -13.53
CA ASP A 525 -25.70 19.68 -14.96
C ASP A 525 -26.59 20.71 -15.70
N ASN A 526 -26.47 22.01 -15.41
CA ASN A 526 -27.23 23.06 -16.15
C ASN A 526 -26.39 23.85 -17.15
N GLY A 527 -25.79 23.17 -18.14
CA GLY A 527 -25.29 23.84 -19.34
C GLY A 527 -24.70 22.92 -20.42
N PRO A 528 -25.33 22.79 -21.61
CA PRO A 528 -24.80 21.97 -22.69
C PRO A 528 -23.68 22.70 -23.45
N ARG A 529 -22.44 22.22 -23.37
CA ARG A 529 -21.44 22.51 -24.42
C ARG A 529 -21.63 21.51 -25.56
N LYS A 530 -22.18 21.99 -26.68
CA LYS A 530 -22.31 21.21 -27.92
C LYS A 530 -20.92 20.90 -28.48
N LEU A 531 -20.53 19.62 -28.46
CA LEU A 531 -19.57 19.06 -29.41
C LEU A 531 -20.31 18.00 -30.23
N LYS A 532 -20.39 18.23 -31.54
CA LYS A 532 -20.91 17.28 -32.53
C LYS A 532 -19.93 16.12 -32.69
N GLY A 533 -20.41 14.89 -32.56
CA GLY A 533 -19.71 13.69 -32.99
C GLY A 533 -20.45 12.44 -32.54
N LYS A 534 -20.94 11.63 -33.50
CA LYS A 534 -21.53 10.31 -33.23
C LYS A 534 -20.41 9.28 -33.17
N TYR A 535 -20.38 8.43 -32.14
CA TYR A 535 -19.79 7.09 -32.28
C TYR A 535 -20.45 6.07 -31.34
N ASN A 536 -20.35 4.81 -31.78
CA ASN A 536 -21.20 3.66 -31.50
C ASN A 536 -20.60 2.76 -30.39
N ALA A 537 -21.47 2.29 -29.49
CA ALA A 537 -21.19 1.44 -28.35
C ALA A 537 -21.43 -0.05 -28.67
N LYS A 538 -20.39 -0.89 -28.51
CA LYS A 538 -20.53 -2.32 -28.26
C LYS A 538 -19.51 -2.76 -27.19
N THR A 539 -20.07 -3.04 -26.01
CA THR A 539 -19.56 -3.43 -24.67
C THR A 539 -18.82 -4.78 -24.63
N PRO A 540 -18.10 -5.21 -23.54
CA PRO A 540 -18.48 -5.23 -22.10
C PRO A 540 -17.44 -4.64 -21.10
N GLU A 541 -17.86 -3.78 -20.16
CA GLU A 541 -18.13 -3.99 -18.70
C GLU A 541 -16.91 -4.05 -17.74
N LEU A 542 -16.77 -3.04 -16.86
CA LEU A 542 -16.82 -3.18 -15.38
C LEU A 542 -16.62 -1.84 -14.63
N PHE A 543 -17.23 -1.78 -13.44
CA PHE A 543 -17.53 -0.64 -12.58
C PHE A 543 -16.49 -0.32 -11.49
N GLY A 544 -16.46 0.95 -11.02
CA GLY A 544 -16.20 1.27 -9.60
C GLY A 544 -15.40 2.54 -9.25
N ALA A 545 -16.14 3.60 -8.85
CA ALA A 545 -15.80 4.75 -7.97
C ALA A 545 -15.41 6.14 -8.59
N PRO A 546 -15.89 7.26 -7.98
CA PRO A 546 -15.84 8.64 -8.53
C PRO A 546 -14.44 9.26 -8.70
N TYR A 547 -13.41 8.73 -8.04
CA TYR A 547 -12.03 9.24 -8.16
C TYR A 547 -11.43 8.99 -9.55
N GLU A 548 -11.77 7.86 -10.19
CA GLU A 548 -11.31 7.51 -11.54
C GLU A 548 -11.93 8.44 -12.61
N LEU A 549 -13.10 9.01 -12.32
CA LEU A 549 -13.80 9.97 -13.18
C LEU A 549 -13.28 11.41 -13.06
N LEU A 550 -12.83 11.82 -11.87
CA LEU A 550 -12.24 13.14 -11.63
C LEU A 550 -10.83 13.25 -12.22
N TYR A 551 -10.01 12.21 -12.08
CA TYR A 551 -8.66 12.13 -12.66
C TYR A 551 -8.67 12.39 -14.17
N ARG A 552 -9.69 11.87 -14.85
CA ARG A 552 -9.90 12.03 -16.29
C ARG A 552 -10.17 13.48 -16.72
N LYS A 553 -10.82 14.28 -15.87
CA LYS A 553 -11.23 15.66 -16.20
C LYS A 553 -10.05 16.64 -16.16
N ASP A 554 -9.07 16.40 -15.29
CA ASP A 554 -7.91 17.27 -15.10
C ASP A 554 -6.69 16.85 -15.95
N VAL A 555 -6.60 15.58 -16.37
CA VAL A 555 -5.40 15.05 -17.08
C VAL A 555 -5.54 15.05 -18.61
N LEU A 556 -6.75 14.97 -19.19
CA LEU A 556 -6.96 14.74 -20.64
C LEU A 556 -7.47 15.94 -21.46
N ALA A 557 -7.18 17.19 -21.08
CA ALA A 557 -7.57 18.35 -21.90
C ALA A 557 -6.75 18.54 -23.20
N ILE A 558 -5.76 17.70 -23.52
CA ILE A 558 -4.89 17.91 -24.69
C ILE A 558 -4.49 16.57 -25.30
N GLU A 559 -5.23 16.11 -26.32
CA GLU A 559 -4.69 15.35 -27.46
C GLU A 559 -5.78 15.12 -28.52
N ARG A 560 -5.95 16.10 -29.42
CA ARG A 560 -6.34 15.95 -30.84
C ARG A 560 -6.55 17.34 -31.46
N ILE A 561 -5.45 18.05 -31.69
CA ILE A 561 -5.37 19.07 -32.73
C ILE A 561 -4.15 18.72 -33.56
N GLY A 562 -4.38 17.87 -34.56
CA GLY A 562 -3.34 17.40 -35.47
C GLY A 562 -3.94 16.67 -36.65
N SER A 563 -4.20 17.42 -37.72
CA SER A 563 -4.48 16.96 -39.09
C SER A 563 -5.91 16.47 -39.41
N ARG A 564 -6.71 17.33 -40.07
CA ARG A 564 -6.91 17.30 -41.53
C ARG A 564 -8.09 18.18 -41.93
N THR A 565 -7.78 19.14 -42.79
CA THR A 565 -8.70 19.93 -43.61
C THR A 565 -9.47 19.01 -44.55
N ALA A 566 -10.80 19.08 -44.53
CA ALA A 566 -11.65 18.70 -45.66
C ALA A 566 -12.94 19.50 -45.60
N VAL A 567 -13.06 20.44 -46.55
CA VAL A 567 -14.29 21.15 -46.90
C VAL A 567 -15.24 20.16 -47.55
N LEU A 568 -16.51 20.12 -47.13
CA LEU A 568 -17.62 19.68 -47.97
C LEU A 568 -18.96 20.19 -47.40
N GLU A 569 -19.67 20.91 -48.26
CA GLU A 569 -21.03 21.43 -48.13
C GLU A 569 -22.10 20.32 -48.16
N LEU A 570 -23.33 20.70 -47.78
CA LEU A 570 -24.67 20.06 -47.89
C LEU A 570 -25.33 20.07 -46.50
N GLY A 571 -26.55 20.57 -46.25
CA GLY A 571 -27.70 20.83 -47.11
C GLY A 571 -28.95 20.35 -46.36
N MET A 572 -29.76 21.29 -45.85
CA MET A 572 -31.19 21.26 -45.51
C MET A 572 -31.89 20.13 -44.68
N ALA A 573 -32.78 20.64 -43.80
CA ALA A 573 -34.11 20.14 -43.36
C ALA A 573 -34.23 18.99 -42.32
N TYR A 574 -34.83 19.27 -41.14
CA TYR A 574 -36.26 18.99 -40.84
C TYR A 574 -36.66 19.36 -39.37
N SER A 575 -37.76 20.12 -39.28
CA SER A 575 -38.88 20.16 -38.31
C SER A 575 -38.71 19.82 -36.80
N SER A 576 -38.92 20.86 -35.98
CA SER A 576 -39.93 20.99 -34.89
C SER A 576 -40.55 19.76 -34.22
N ILE A 577 -40.36 19.64 -32.90
CA ILE A 577 -41.42 19.27 -31.93
C ILE A 577 -41.22 20.11 -30.66
N SER A 578 -42.20 20.96 -30.36
CA SER A 578 -42.36 21.67 -29.10
C SER A 578 -43.43 20.98 -28.27
N ILE A 579 -43.12 20.56 -27.04
CA ILE A 579 -44.11 20.15 -26.06
C ILE A 579 -44.01 21.09 -24.86
N ASN A 580 -45.15 21.71 -24.60
CA ASN A 580 -45.41 22.76 -23.64
C ASN A 580 -46.05 22.07 -22.41
N ILE A 581 -45.39 22.05 -21.26
CA ILE A 581 -46.01 21.60 -20.00
C ILE A 581 -46.20 22.81 -19.12
N ARG A 582 -47.47 23.18 -18.98
CA ARG A 582 -47.98 24.27 -18.13
C ARG A 582 -47.70 23.97 -16.67
N SER A 583 -47.19 25.00 -16.00
CA SER A 583 -47.26 25.21 -14.56
C SER A 583 -48.71 25.19 -14.06
N TRP A 584 -48.95 24.48 -12.96
CA TRP A 584 -50.05 24.80 -12.04
C TRP A 584 -49.44 25.02 -10.66
N SER A 585 -49.53 26.25 -10.20
CA SER A 585 -49.34 26.67 -8.81
C SER A 585 -50.69 26.65 -8.11
N THR A 586 -50.77 25.96 -6.98
CA THR A 586 -51.16 26.46 -5.64
C THR A 586 -51.17 25.27 -4.69
#